data_AF-A0A952A8U5-F1
#
_entry.id   AF-A0A952A8U5-F1
#
_cell.length_a   1.000
_cell.length_b   1.000
_cell.length_c   1.000
_cell.angle_alpha   90.00
_cell.angle_beta   90.00
_cell.angle_gamma   90.00
#
_symmetry.space_group_name_H-M   'P 1'
#
loop_
_entity.id
_entity.type
_entity.pdbx_description
1 polymer ?
#
loop_
_entity_poly.entity_id
_entity_poly.type
_entity_poly.pdbx_seq_one_letter_code
_entity_poly.pdbx_strand_id
1 'polypeptide(L)'
;VNQYPHLPRDCGGRSCDLNFPVADASEFVRAVAERSAPLHAQMEALLLVNREALEADDARAGDIARIVGDDRIIEPEARSIRDEIVDFLDLPGPDDTTIVFVAGHGINVDEDYYVLPTDARKQDGDRWRRSSLVAWSDIHEAIERARGRRPMLLDTCHAAGAFNAKLEKEAADARIVVLAATATNNTAAELADLGHGAFTWSVLEGIRGAANTGGDGVRILGLSDYVDREVRRLTGERQQPFYHLPRTENFLVARR
;
A
#
# COMPACT_ATOMS: atom_id res chain seq x y z
N VAL A 1 -2.71 -11.90 -17.50
CA VAL A 1 -3.11 -10.98 -18.59
C VAL A 1 -2.32 -9.72 -18.35
N ASN A 2 -1.56 -9.21 -19.31
CA ASN A 2 -0.66 -8.07 -19.09
C ASN A 2 -1.50 -6.83 -18.69
N GLN A 3 -1.61 -6.53 -17.39
CA GLN A 3 -2.56 -5.52 -16.87
C GLN A 3 -2.05 -4.08 -17.08
N TYR A 4 -0.80 -3.95 -17.53
CA TYR A 4 -0.18 -2.70 -17.95
C TYR A 4 0.25 -2.79 -19.42
N PRO A 5 -0.63 -2.45 -20.38
CA PRO A 5 -0.35 -2.65 -21.80
C PRO A 5 0.83 -1.82 -22.34
N HIS A 6 1.32 -0.86 -21.55
CA HIS A 6 2.36 0.11 -21.94
C HIS A 6 3.64 0.00 -21.09
N LEU A 7 3.71 -0.96 -20.16
CA LEU A 7 4.96 -1.28 -19.50
C LEU A 7 5.88 -2.02 -20.48
N PRO A 8 7.17 -1.66 -20.57
CA PRO A 8 8.13 -2.45 -21.34
C PRO A 8 8.14 -3.89 -20.81
N ARG A 9 8.43 -4.87 -21.68
CA ARG A 9 8.49 -6.29 -21.29
C ARG A 9 9.74 -6.66 -20.48
N ASP A 10 10.66 -5.71 -20.28
CA ASP A 10 11.97 -5.94 -19.71
C ASP A 10 12.17 -5.18 -18.39
N CYS A 11 11.63 -5.74 -17.31
CA CYS A 11 12.07 -5.44 -15.95
C CYS A 11 13.23 -6.37 -15.60
N GLY A 12 14.44 -6.07 -16.10
CA GLY A 12 15.63 -6.92 -15.87
C GLY A 12 15.55 -8.31 -16.54
N GLY A 13 14.90 -8.40 -17.70
CA GLY A 13 14.70 -9.65 -18.45
C GLY A 13 13.49 -10.49 -18.01
N ARG A 14 12.52 -9.90 -17.29
CA ARG A 14 11.24 -10.51 -16.89
C ARG A 14 10.07 -9.56 -17.11
N SER A 15 8.87 -10.12 -17.15
CA SER A 15 7.60 -9.39 -17.23
C SER A 15 7.49 -8.35 -16.11
N CYS A 16 7.14 -7.11 -16.46
CA CYS A 16 6.82 -6.04 -15.53
C CYS A 16 5.35 -6.11 -15.05
N ASP A 17 4.75 -7.30 -15.02
CA ASP A 17 3.38 -7.49 -14.56
C ASP A 17 3.48 -7.96 -13.10
N LEU A 18 3.00 -7.14 -12.16
CA LEU A 18 2.88 -7.56 -10.76
C LEU A 18 1.71 -8.53 -10.66
N ASN A 19 1.96 -9.70 -10.07
CA ASN A 19 0.95 -10.77 -10.06
C ASN A 19 -0.12 -10.57 -8.99
N PHE A 20 0.19 -9.76 -7.96
CA PHE A 20 -0.59 -9.72 -6.73
C PHE A 20 -1.18 -8.37 -6.28
N PRO A 21 -1.01 -7.18 -6.90
CA PRO A 21 -1.50 -5.92 -6.32
C PRO A 21 -3.01 -5.90 -6.01
N VAL A 22 -3.82 -6.50 -6.88
CA VAL A 22 -5.28 -6.60 -6.64
C VAL A 22 -5.58 -7.58 -5.51
N ALA A 23 -4.86 -8.70 -5.42
CA ALA A 23 -4.99 -9.64 -4.31
C ALA A 23 -4.54 -9.01 -2.98
N ASP A 24 -3.41 -8.31 -3.00
CA ASP A 24 -2.82 -7.59 -1.88
C ASP A 24 -3.82 -6.56 -1.31
N ALA A 25 -4.32 -5.65 -2.15
CA ALA A 25 -5.27 -4.62 -1.72
C ALA A 25 -6.61 -5.20 -1.24
N SER A 26 -7.13 -6.23 -1.92
CA SER A 26 -8.39 -6.88 -1.54
C SER A 26 -8.27 -7.62 -0.21
N GLU A 27 -7.22 -8.41 -0.02
CA GLU A 27 -7.01 -9.12 1.25
C GLU A 27 -6.65 -8.16 2.38
N PHE A 28 -5.97 -7.05 2.09
CA PHE A 28 -5.68 -6.02 3.09
C PHE A 28 -6.96 -5.37 3.62
N VAL A 29 -7.85 -4.87 2.74
CA VAL A 29 -9.11 -4.26 3.20
C VAL A 29 -9.99 -5.27 3.95
N ARG A 30 -9.98 -6.54 3.51
CA ARG A 30 -10.66 -7.63 4.22
C ARG A 30 -10.09 -7.88 5.61
N ALA A 31 -8.77 -7.94 5.75
CA ALA A 31 -8.12 -8.12 7.05
C ALA A 31 -8.40 -6.94 7.99
N VAL A 32 -8.37 -5.70 7.48
CA VAL A 32 -8.72 -4.49 8.23
C VAL A 32 -10.19 -4.55 8.67
N ALA A 33 -11.12 -4.94 7.80
CA ALA A 33 -12.53 -5.09 8.15
C ALA A 33 -12.78 -6.17 9.22
N GLU A 34 -12.04 -7.28 9.19
CA GLU A 34 -12.20 -8.37 10.16
C GLU A 34 -11.56 -8.08 11.52
N ARG A 35 -10.43 -7.37 11.52
CA ARG A 35 -9.52 -7.27 12.68
C ARG A 35 -9.36 -5.86 13.23
N SER A 36 -9.43 -4.83 12.40
CA SER A 36 -9.25 -3.43 12.82
C SER A 36 -10.58 -2.71 13.01
N ALA A 37 -11.53 -2.84 12.09
CA ALA A 37 -12.85 -2.19 12.16
C ALA A 37 -13.59 -2.39 13.50
N PRO A 38 -13.56 -3.57 14.16
CA PRO A 38 -14.21 -3.75 15.46
C PRO A 38 -13.63 -2.90 16.60
N LEU A 39 -12.48 -2.23 16.40
CA LEU A 39 -11.92 -1.27 17.34
C LEU A 39 -12.54 0.13 17.21
N HIS A 40 -13.35 0.35 16.17
CA HIS A 40 -13.93 1.64 15.79
C HIS A 40 -15.46 1.58 15.79
N ALA A 41 -16.12 2.74 15.82
CA ALA A 41 -17.57 2.82 15.75
C ALA A 41 -18.12 2.42 14.37
N GLN A 42 -17.35 2.70 13.31
CA GLN A 42 -17.66 2.37 11.93
C GLN A 42 -16.37 2.28 11.11
N MET A 43 -16.46 1.73 9.91
CA MET A 43 -15.39 1.72 8.92
C MET A 43 -15.96 2.18 7.59
N GLU A 44 -15.27 3.11 6.96
CA GLU A 44 -15.46 3.48 5.56
C GLU A 44 -14.22 3.01 4.78
N ALA A 45 -14.43 2.58 3.54
CA ALA A 45 -13.34 2.14 2.67
C ALA A 45 -13.53 2.70 1.26
N LEU A 46 -12.39 2.89 0.58
CA LEU A 46 -12.26 3.22 -0.82
C LEU A 46 -11.20 2.27 -1.39
N LEU A 47 -11.51 1.57 -2.48
CA LEU A 47 -10.61 0.60 -3.09
C LEU A 47 -10.36 0.95 -4.55
N LEU A 48 -9.12 1.32 -4.87
CA LEU A 48 -8.71 1.57 -6.25
C LEU A 48 -7.94 0.37 -6.81
N VAL A 49 -8.60 -0.46 -7.61
CA VAL A 49 -8.04 -1.70 -8.18
C VAL A 49 -8.62 -1.96 -9.57
N ASN A 50 -7.87 -2.68 -10.42
CA ASN A 50 -8.40 -3.09 -11.71
C ASN A 50 -9.58 -4.05 -11.53
N ARG A 51 -10.79 -3.63 -11.94
CA ARG A 51 -12.03 -4.40 -11.72
C ARG A 51 -12.01 -5.72 -12.44
N GLU A 52 -11.53 -5.76 -13.68
CA GLU A 52 -11.42 -7.01 -14.45
C GLU A 52 -10.58 -8.06 -13.69
N ALA A 53 -9.52 -7.62 -13.01
CA ALA A 53 -8.67 -8.50 -12.23
C ALA A 53 -9.31 -8.92 -10.89
N LEU A 54 -10.11 -8.05 -10.28
CA LEU A 54 -10.88 -8.38 -9.07
C LEU A 54 -12.00 -9.38 -9.39
N GLU A 55 -12.71 -9.15 -10.49
CA GLU A 55 -13.85 -9.95 -10.99
C GLU A 55 -13.41 -11.30 -11.58
N ALA A 56 -12.12 -11.53 -11.77
CA ALA A 56 -11.59 -12.86 -12.10
C ALA A 56 -11.83 -13.90 -10.97
N ASP A 57 -12.16 -13.43 -9.76
CA ASP A 57 -12.59 -14.24 -8.61
C ASP A 57 -13.92 -13.68 -8.07
N ASP A 58 -15.05 -14.19 -8.58
CA ASP A 58 -16.40 -13.74 -8.22
C ASP A 58 -16.68 -13.75 -6.71
N ALA A 59 -16.11 -14.73 -6.00
CA ALA A 59 -16.29 -14.84 -4.55
C ALA A 59 -15.60 -13.68 -3.83
N ARG A 60 -14.35 -13.40 -4.20
CA ARG A 60 -13.60 -12.24 -3.69
C ARG A 60 -14.29 -10.93 -4.06
N ALA A 61 -14.66 -10.74 -5.33
CA ALA A 61 -15.35 -9.53 -5.78
C ALA A 61 -16.63 -9.28 -4.97
N GLY A 62 -17.44 -10.32 -4.75
CA GLY A 62 -18.66 -10.23 -3.94
C GLY A 62 -18.41 -9.93 -2.46
N ASP A 63 -17.34 -10.47 -1.88
CA ASP A 63 -16.92 -10.15 -0.50
C ASP A 63 -16.46 -8.70 -0.37
N ILE A 64 -15.62 -8.24 -1.30
CA ILE A 64 -15.09 -6.88 -1.33
C ILE A 64 -16.21 -5.84 -1.56
N ALA A 65 -17.14 -6.10 -2.48
CA ALA A 65 -18.29 -5.22 -2.70
C ALA A 65 -19.16 -5.06 -1.45
N ARG A 66 -19.28 -6.09 -0.61
CA ARG A 66 -19.99 -6.01 0.68
C ARG A 66 -19.24 -5.21 1.74
N ILE A 67 -17.91 -5.20 1.70
CA ILE A 67 -17.06 -4.48 2.67
C ILE A 67 -16.92 -3.01 2.28
N VAL A 68 -16.65 -2.74 1.00
CA VAL A 68 -16.27 -1.42 0.49
C VAL A 68 -17.47 -0.63 -0.05
N GLY A 69 -18.47 -1.32 -0.58
CA GLY A 69 -19.51 -0.71 -1.42
C GLY A 69 -19.06 -0.66 -2.87
N ASP A 70 -19.91 -1.11 -3.79
CA ASP A 70 -19.57 -1.23 -5.21
C ASP A 70 -19.31 0.13 -5.88
N ASP A 71 -19.93 1.20 -5.38
CA ASP A 71 -19.71 2.58 -5.82
C ASP A 71 -18.35 3.15 -5.38
N ARG A 72 -17.67 2.49 -4.43
CA ARG A 72 -16.34 2.88 -3.91
C ARG A 72 -15.22 1.94 -4.34
N ILE A 73 -15.49 1.08 -5.32
CA ILE A 73 -14.48 0.30 -6.03
C ILE A 73 -14.20 1.03 -7.35
N ILE A 74 -13.01 1.57 -7.53
CA ILE A 74 -12.71 2.49 -8.64
C ILE A 74 -11.50 1.99 -9.42
N GLU A 75 -11.49 2.18 -10.75
CA GLU A 75 -10.30 1.89 -11.54
C GLU A 75 -9.14 2.82 -11.12
N PRO A 76 -7.91 2.29 -10.94
CA PRO A 76 -6.76 3.05 -10.44
C PRO A 76 -6.12 3.87 -11.57
N GLU A 77 -6.89 4.74 -12.19
CA GLU A 77 -6.43 5.72 -13.18
C GLU A 77 -5.79 6.93 -12.48
N ALA A 78 -4.86 7.60 -13.15
CA ALA A 78 -4.12 8.74 -12.61
C ALA A 78 -5.06 9.84 -12.07
N ARG A 79 -6.16 10.08 -12.79
CA ARG A 79 -7.15 11.08 -12.38
C ARG A 79 -7.96 10.60 -11.17
N SER A 80 -8.53 9.40 -11.26
CA SER A 80 -9.33 8.82 -10.18
C SER A 80 -8.55 8.76 -8.86
N ILE A 81 -7.28 8.34 -8.90
CA ILE A 81 -6.44 8.32 -7.69
C ILE A 81 -6.30 9.72 -7.08
N ARG A 82 -5.99 10.74 -7.89
CA ARG A 82 -5.80 12.11 -7.38
C ARG A 82 -7.09 12.73 -6.83
N ASP A 83 -8.21 12.52 -7.53
CA ASP A 83 -9.50 13.10 -7.14
C ASP A 83 -10.02 12.39 -5.87
N GLU A 84 -10.08 11.05 -5.88
CA GLU A 84 -10.70 10.26 -4.81
C GLU A 84 -9.87 10.23 -3.52
N ILE A 85 -8.53 10.25 -3.60
CA ILE A 85 -7.70 10.25 -2.39
C ILE A 85 -7.87 11.55 -1.60
N VAL A 86 -8.06 12.67 -2.26
CA VAL A 86 -8.28 13.97 -1.59
C VAL A 86 -9.65 13.95 -0.91
N ASP A 87 -10.70 13.64 -1.67
CA ASP A 87 -12.07 13.65 -1.17
C ASP A 87 -12.27 12.65 -0.01
N PHE A 88 -11.70 11.46 -0.11
CA PHE A 88 -11.82 10.43 0.92
C PHE A 88 -11.03 10.77 2.20
N LEU A 89 -9.83 11.36 2.06
CA LEU A 89 -8.98 11.69 3.21
C LEU A 89 -9.37 13.01 3.91
N ASP A 90 -10.32 13.76 3.36
CA ASP A 90 -10.94 14.93 4.00
C ASP A 90 -12.09 14.56 4.95
N LEU A 91 -12.61 13.33 4.88
CA LEU A 91 -13.71 12.83 5.74
C LEU A 91 -13.32 12.65 7.23
N PRO A 92 -12.14 12.10 7.59
CA PRO A 92 -11.81 11.73 8.96
C PRO A 92 -11.71 12.90 9.95
N GLY A 93 -12.22 12.69 11.15
CA GLY A 93 -12.08 13.58 12.31
C GLY A 93 -10.80 13.34 13.13
N PRO A 94 -10.56 14.16 14.17
CA PRO A 94 -9.36 14.07 15.01
C PRO A 94 -9.18 12.75 15.79
N ASP A 95 -10.27 12.01 16.04
CA ASP A 95 -10.25 10.76 16.80
C ASP A 95 -10.21 9.51 15.90
N ASP A 96 -10.25 9.71 14.58
CA ASP A 96 -10.29 8.62 13.61
C ASP A 96 -8.90 8.06 13.30
N THR A 97 -8.88 6.85 12.74
CA THR A 97 -7.67 6.25 12.17
C THR A 97 -7.86 6.09 10.67
N THR A 98 -6.94 6.66 9.91
CA THR A 98 -6.90 6.63 8.45
C THR A 98 -5.76 5.74 7.99
N ILE A 99 -6.08 4.63 7.36
CA ILE A 99 -5.08 3.67 6.86
C ILE A 99 -4.97 3.83 5.35
N VAL A 100 -3.78 4.18 4.86
CA VAL A 100 -3.48 4.21 3.42
C VAL A 100 -2.59 3.03 3.08
N PHE A 101 -3.03 2.18 2.15
CA PHE A 101 -2.24 1.07 1.62
C PHE A 101 -2.05 1.25 0.12
N VAL A 102 -0.80 1.17 -0.33
CA VAL A 102 -0.46 1.29 -1.75
C VAL A 102 0.38 0.07 -2.13
N ALA A 103 -0.13 -0.75 -3.05
CA ALA A 103 0.62 -1.84 -3.66
C ALA A 103 0.68 -1.62 -5.18
N GLY A 104 1.88 -1.69 -5.76
CA GLY A 104 2.04 -1.43 -7.19
C GLY A 104 3.43 -1.00 -7.61
N HIS A 105 3.54 -0.55 -8.86
CA HIS A 105 4.81 -0.06 -9.39
C HIS A 105 5.07 1.39 -8.98
N GLY A 106 6.30 1.61 -8.53
CA GLY A 106 6.89 2.93 -8.35
C GLY A 106 8.04 3.14 -9.32
N ILE A 107 8.22 4.37 -9.79
CA ILE A 107 9.39 4.76 -10.57
C ILE A 107 9.93 6.11 -10.09
N ASN A 108 11.22 6.31 -10.31
CA ASN A 108 11.81 7.65 -10.26
C ASN A 108 11.83 8.21 -11.69
N VAL A 109 11.25 9.41 -11.85
CA VAL A 109 11.42 10.22 -13.05
C VAL A 109 12.19 11.46 -12.62
N ASP A 110 13.46 11.51 -12.99
CA ASP A 110 14.43 12.49 -12.47
C ASP A 110 14.59 12.36 -10.94
N GLU A 111 14.29 13.40 -10.17
CA GLU A 111 14.38 13.40 -8.70
C GLU A 111 13.04 13.07 -8.00
N ASP A 112 11.97 12.93 -8.77
CA ASP A 112 10.61 12.74 -8.26
C ASP A 112 10.17 11.28 -8.36
N TYR A 113 9.54 10.80 -7.29
CA TYR A 113 8.93 9.47 -7.23
C TYR A 113 7.47 9.53 -7.66
N TYR A 114 7.08 8.55 -8.47
CA TYR A 114 5.72 8.41 -8.99
C TYR A 114 5.22 6.98 -8.78
N VAL A 115 3.92 6.86 -8.47
CA VAL A 115 3.17 5.61 -8.55
C VAL A 115 2.62 5.47 -9.97
N LEU A 116 2.64 4.25 -10.51
CA LEU A 116 2.12 3.94 -11.84
C LEU A 116 0.65 3.54 -11.75
N PRO A 117 -0.28 4.40 -12.21
CA PRO A 117 -1.67 4.02 -12.40
C PRO A 117 -1.84 3.09 -13.61
N THR A 118 -3.02 2.48 -13.74
CA THR A 118 -3.32 1.57 -14.86
C THR A 118 -3.30 2.27 -16.24
N ASP A 119 -3.63 3.57 -16.25
CA ASP A 119 -3.59 4.41 -17.44
C ASP A 119 -2.20 5.03 -17.69
N ALA A 120 -1.15 4.64 -16.96
CA ALA A 120 0.21 5.11 -17.20
C ALA A 120 0.67 4.82 -18.63
N ARG A 121 1.20 5.83 -19.31
CA ARG A 121 1.71 5.75 -20.68
C ARG A 121 3.10 6.33 -20.81
N LYS A 122 3.86 5.80 -21.75
CA LYS A 122 5.08 6.43 -22.27
C LYS A 122 4.74 7.31 -23.48
N GLN A 123 5.54 8.32 -23.71
CA GLN A 123 5.58 9.15 -24.93
C GLN A 123 6.80 8.76 -25.78
N ASP A 124 6.98 9.40 -26.93
CA ASP A 124 8.07 9.11 -27.87
C ASP A 124 9.44 8.97 -27.17
N GLY A 125 10.18 7.92 -27.53
CA GLY A 125 11.53 7.66 -27.01
C GLY A 125 11.59 7.03 -25.60
N ASP A 126 10.61 6.19 -25.24
CA ASP A 126 10.54 5.44 -23.96
C ASP A 126 10.44 6.31 -22.69
N ARG A 127 10.20 7.61 -22.87
CA ARG A 127 10.03 8.56 -21.78
C ARG A 127 8.63 8.45 -21.18
N TRP A 128 8.52 8.49 -19.86
CA TRP A 128 7.22 8.52 -19.20
C TRP A 128 6.46 9.83 -19.46
N ARG A 129 5.15 9.73 -19.73
CA ARG A 129 4.25 10.89 -19.80
C ARG A 129 3.82 11.25 -18.37
N ARG A 130 4.44 12.25 -17.76
CA ARG A 130 4.20 12.62 -16.36
C ARG A 130 2.72 12.87 -16.00
N SER A 131 1.92 13.38 -16.95
CA SER A 131 0.48 13.61 -16.70
C SER A 131 -0.32 12.33 -16.45
N SER A 132 0.15 11.18 -16.94
CA SER A 132 -0.46 9.85 -16.69
C SER A 132 0.19 9.12 -15.52
N LEU A 133 0.97 9.78 -14.67
CA LEU A 133 1.57 9.22 -13.46
C LEU A 133 1.01 9.91 -12.23
N VAL A 134 0.94 9.25 -11.08
CA VAL A 134 0.55 9.89 -9.81
C VAL A 134 1.81 10.30 -9.07
N ALA A 135 1.97 11.59 -8.79
CA ALA A 135 3.14 12.07 -8.07
C ALA A 135 3.03 11.65 -6.59
N TRP A 136 4.16 11.31 -5.97
CA TRP A 136 4.18 11.03 -4.54
C TRP A 136 3.59 12.17 -3.68
N SER A 137 3.87 13.41 -4.08
CA SER A 137 3.34 14.59 -3.42
C SER A 137 1.81 14.62 -3.40
N ASP A 138 1.14 14.13 -4.46
CA ASP A 138 -0.32 14.09 -4.51
C ASP A 138 -0.87 13.20 -3.37
N ILE A 139 -0.22 12.06 -3.11
CA ILE A 139 -0.60 11.11 -2.06
C ILE A 139 -0.19 11.63 -0.67
N HIS A 140 1.04 12.11 -0.54
CA HIS A 140 1.60 12.61 0.73
C HIS A 140 0.83 13.83 1.24
N GLU A 141 0.55 14.82 0.40
CA GLU A 141 -0.20 16.01 0.79
C GLU A 141 -1.65 15.69 1.20
N ALA A 142 -2.27 14.67 0.59
CA ALA A 142 -3.62 14.25 0.93
C ALA A 142 -3.65 13.61 2.33
N ILE A 143 -2.72 12.70 2.65
CA ILE A 143 -2.66 12.09 4.00
C ILE A 143 -2.17 13.07 5.07
N GLU A 144 -1.36 14.07 4.72
CA GLU A 144 -0.93 15.11 5.65
C GLU A 144 -2.11 15.96 6.14
N ARG A 145 -3.10 16.22 5.26
CA ARG A 145 -4.34 16.94 5.59
C ARG A 145 -5.30 16.13 6.44
N ALA A 146 -5.28 14.80 6.31
CA ALA A 146 -6.12 13.90 7.08
C ALA A 146 -5.89 14.08 8.59
N ARG A 147 -6.97 14.02 9.37
CA ARG A 147 -6.92 14.16 10.82
C ARG A 147 -6.75 12.80 11.50
N GLY A 148 -6.40 12.84 12.79
CA GLY A 148 -6.30 11.64 13.63
C GLY A 148 -5.04 10.82 13.42
N ARG A 149 -5.13 9.49 13.55
CA ARG A 149 -4.01 8.57 13.38
C ARG A 149 -3.87 8.20 11.92
N ARG A 150 -2.65 8.22 11.37
CA ARG A 150 -2.42 7.99 9.93
C ARG A 150 -1.35 6.93 9.68
N PRO A 151 -1.66 5.63 9.78
CA PRO A 151 -0.78 4.58 9.28
C PRO A 151 -0.79 4.52 7.75
N MET A 152 0.38 4.50 7.15
CA MET A 152 0.61 4.35 5.74
C MET A 152 1.48 3.12 5.49
N LEU A 153 1.06 2.28 4.57
CA LEU A 153 1.71 1.03 4.21
C LEU A 153 1.99 1.02 2.71
N LEU A 154 3.26 0.87 2.34
CA LEU A 154 3.70 0.99 0.95
C LEU A 154 4.37 -0.32 0.50
N ASP A 155 3.66 -1.13 -0.29
CA ASP A 155 4.23 -2.28 -1.00
C ASP A 155 4.51 -1.90 -2.46
N THR A 156 5.39 -0.92 -2.62
CA THR A 156 5.79 -0.46 -3.95
C THR A 156 7.26 -0.73 -4.19
N CYS A 157 7.62 -1.05 -5.43
CA CYS A 157 9.01 -1.16 -5.82
C CYS A 157 9.64 0.24 -5.78
N HIS A 158 10.27 0.58 -4.65
CA HIS A 158 11.08 1.79 -4.58
C HIS A 158 12.42 1.56 -5.27
N ALA A 159 12.84 2.55 -6.06
CA ALA A 159 14.26 2.75 -6.32
C ALA A 159 14.88 3.27 -5.01
N ALA A 160 15.62 2.40 -4.31
CA ALA A 160 16.25 2.70 -3.04
C ALA A 160 17.08 4.00 -3.08
N GLY A 161 17.22 4.70 -1.94
CA GLY A 161 18.06 5.90 -1.80
C GLY A 161 17.29 7.17 -1.43
N ALA A 162 17.37 8.21 -2.27
CA ALA A 162 16.88 9.56 -1.98
C ALA A 162 15.37 9.63 -1.63
N PHE A 163 14.56 8.74 -2.20
CA PHE A 163 13.14 8.65 -1.89
C PHE A 163 12.90 8.24 -0.42
N ASN A 164 13.65 7.28 0.13
CA ASN A 164 13.48 6.85 1.52
C ASN A 164 13.78 8.00 2.50
N ALA A 165 14.82 8.79 2.24
CA ALA A 165 15.15 9.94 3.07
C ALA A 165 14.09 11.05 2.99
N LYS A 166 13.52 11.28 1.80
CA LYS A 166 12.40 12.20 1.60
C LYS A 166 11.16 11.72 2.34
N LEU A 167 10.78 10.45 2.15
CA LEU A 167 9.66 9.80 2.82
C LEU A 167 9.79 9.84 4.35
N GLU A 168 10.98 9.55 4.88
CA GLU A 168 11.24 9.60 6.33
C GLU A 168 11.03 11.01 6.88
N LYS A 169 11.57 12.02 6.19
CA LYS A 169 11.40 13.42 6.57
C LYS A 169 9.93 13.84 6.53
N GLU A 170 9.26 13.55 5.42
CA GLU A 170 7.84 13.84 5.20
C GLU A 170 6.94 13.17 6.24
N ALA A 171 7.21 11.91 6.57
CA ALA A 171 6.51 11.18 7.61
C ALA A 171 6.74 11.79 9.00
N ALA A 172 7.97 12.22 9.29
CA ALA A 172 8.31 12.87 10.56
C ALA A 172 7.60 14.21 10.72
N ASP A 173 7.66 15.06 9.68
CA ASP A 173 7.07 16.40 9.67
C ASP A 173 5.54 16.33 9.82
N ALA A 174 4.90 15.39 9.13
CA ALA A 174 3.45 15.17 9.19
C ALA A 174 3.00 14.28 10.38
N ARG A 175 3.95 13.69 11.13
CA ARG A 175 3.70 12.71 12.21
C ARG A 175 2.88 11.50 11.74
N ILE A 176 3.17 11.00 10.54
CA ILE A 176 2.53 9.84 9.93
C ILE A 176 3.33 8.58 10.27
N VAL A 177 2.65 7.47 10.55
CA VAL A 177 3.31 6.17 10.70
C VAL A 177 3.49 5.59 9.31
N VAL A 178 4.71 5.20 8.93
CA VAL A 178 4.98 4.59 7.62
C VAL A 178 5.62 3.22 7.81
N LEU A 179 5.11 2.22 7.11
CA LEU A 179 5.75 0.92 6.90
C LEU A 179 5.89 0.73 5.39
N ALA A 180 7.09 0.53 4.87
CA ALA A 180 7.34 0.41 3.44
C ALA A 180 8.22 -0.80 3.12
N ALA A 181 7.88 -1.49 2.04
CA ALA A 181 8.74 -2.47 1.41
C ALA A 181 9.93 -1.76 0.75
N THR A 182 11.18 -2.06 1.13
CA THR A 182 12.34 -1.58 0.36
C THR A 182 13.16 -2.73 -0.18
N ALA A 183 13.43 -2.71 -1.48
CA ALA A 183 14.25 -3.69 -2.17
C ALA A 183 15.48 -3.01 -2.77
N THR A 184 16.67 -3.53 -2.47
CA THR A 184 17.95 -2.97 -2.93
C THR A 184 18.15 -3.10 -4.45
N ASN A 185 17.44 -4.03 -5.10
CA ASN A 185 17.60 -4.38 -6.51
C ASN A 185 16.31 -4.24 -7.34
N ASN A 186 15.45 -3.26 -7.03
CA ASN A 186 14.26 -2.89 -7.83
C ASN A 186 13.21 -4.01 -8.01
N THR A 187 13.10 -4.96 -7.08
CA THR A 187 12.01 -5.96 -7.12
C THR A 187 11.65 -6.34 -5.69
N ALA A 188 10.47 -5.91 -5.23
CA ALA A 188 9.85 -6.51 -4.05
C ALA A 188 9.69 -8.01 -4.31
N ALA A 189 10.05 -8.85 -3.35
CA ALA A 189 10.02 -10.30 -3.58
C ALA A 189 8.56 -10.78 -3.62
N GLU A 190 8.06 -11.06 -4.83
CA GLU A 190 6.83 -11.83 -5.02
C GLU A 190 7.12 -13.29 -4.70
N LEU A 191 6.43 -13.82 -3.70
CA LEU A 191 6.52 -15.22 -3.31
C LEU A 191 5.28 -15.92 -3.86
N ALA A 192 5.40 -16.48 -5.07
CA ALA A 192 4.27 -17.08 -5.78
C ALA A 192 3.51 -18.14 -4.96
N ASP A 193 4.22 -18.87 -4.10
CA ASP A 193 3.63 -19.87 -3.20
C ASP A 193 2.76 -19.26 -2.09
N LEU A 194 2.94 -17.96 -1.79
CA LEU A 194 2.19 -17.23 -0.77
C LEU A 194 1.02 -16.43 -1.33
N GLY A 195 0.94 -16.27 -2.66
CA GLY A 195 -0.09 -15.47 -3.34
C GLY A 195 0.01 -13.95 -3.10
N HIS A 196 1.12 -13.48 -2.52
CA HIS A 196 1.34 -12.09 -2.12
C HIS A 196 2.84 -11.73 -2.20
N GLY A 197 3.15 -10.42 -2.21
CA GLY A 197 4.49 -9.93 -1.91
C GLY A 197 4.90 -10.23 -0.46
N ALA A 198 6.20 -10.39 -0.19
CA ALA A 198 6.69 -10.69 1.15
C ALA A 198 6.26 -9.65 2.20
N PHE A 199 6.22 -8.37 1.82
CA PHE A 199 5.78 -7.29 2.72
C PHE A 199 4.28 -7.38 3.02
N THR A 200 3.43 -7.40 1.99
CA THR A 200 1.98 -7.52 2.20
C THR A 200 1.63 -8.77 2.99
N TRP A 201 2.23 -9.92 2.68
CA TRP A 201 2.01 -11.15 3.43
C TRP A 201 2.34 -10.97 4.92
N SER A 202 3.50 -10.39 5.26
CA SER A 202 3.89 -10.15 6.65
C SER A 202 2.95 -9.17 7.36
N VAL A 203 2.44 -8.15 6.66
CA VAL A 203 1.45 -7.23 7.22
C VAL A 203 0.14 -7.96 7.53
N LEU A 204 -0.36 -8.76 6.58
CA LEU A 204 -1.61 -9.51 6.73
C LEU A 204 -1.54 -10.48 7.91
N GLU A 205 -0.48 -11.29 8.00
CA GLU A 205 -0.31 -12.24 9.10
C GLU A 205 -0.12 -11.53 10.45
N GLY A 206 0.59 -10.41 10.44
CA GLY A 206 0.74 -9.53 11.60
C GLY A 206 -0.61 -9.06 12.13
N ILE A 207 -1.45 -8.48 11.27
CA ILE A 207 -2.81 -7.99 11.60
C ILE A 207 -3.73 -9.13 12.03
N ARG A 208 -3.59 -10.33 11.44
CA ARG A 208 -4.36 -11.53 11.80
C ARG A 208 -3.99 -12.12 13.17
N GLY A 209 -2.93 -11.60 13.80
CA GLY A 209 -2.59 -11.89 15.19
C GLY A 209 -1.17 -12.40 15.40
N ALA A 210 -0.39 -12.65 14.35
CA ALA A 210 1.00 -13.12 14.50
C ALA A 210 1.89 -12.07 15.21
N ALA A 211 1.49 -10.80 15.17
CA ALA A 211 2.13 -9.69 15.87
C ALA A 211 1.54 -9.40 17.28
N ASN A 212 0.63 -10.24 17.79
CA ASN A 212 0.03 -10.08 19.12
C ASN A 212 0.96 -10.64 20.22
N THR A 213 1.95 -9.85 20.60
CA THR A 213 2.91 -10.23 21.66
C THR A 213 2.39 -9.95 23.08
N GLY A 214 1.40 -9.06 23.23
CA GLY A 214 0.85 -8.62 24.52
C GLY A 214 -0.39 -9.37 25.00
N GLY A 215 -1.05 -10.14 24.12
CA GLY A 215 -2.27 -10.89 24.41
C GLY A 215 -3.58 -10.09 24.34
N ASP A 216 -3.50 -8.76 24.23
CA ASP A 216 -4.65 -7.84 24.15
C ASP A 216 -4.99 -7.39 22.72
N GLY A 217 -4.22 -7.84 21.73
CA GLY A 217 -4.39 -7.50 20.32
C GLY A 217 -3.05 -7.10 19.70
N VAL A 218 -3.09 -6.76 18.42
CA VAL A 218 -1.90 -6.29 17.69
C VAL A 218 -1.78 -4.79 17.89
N ARG A 219 -0.60 -4.34 18.33
CA ARG A 219 -0.26 -2.92 18.48
C ARG A 219 0.73 -2.48 17.41
N ILE A 220 0.73 -1.20 17.06
CA ILE A 220 1.54 -0.69 15.94
C ILE A 220 3.05 -0.99 16.06
N LEU A 221 3.62 -0.91 17.27
CA LEU A 221 5.03 -1.26 17.48
C LEU A 221 5.28 -2.76 17.27
N GLY A 222 4.36 -3.60 17.74
CA GLY A 222 4.45 -5.06 17.57
C GLY A 222 4.27 -5.47 16.10
N LEU A 223 3.36 -4.82 15.39
CA LEU A 223 3.19 -5.01 13.95
C LEU A 223 4.46 -4.63 13.19
N SER A 224 5.06 -3.48 13.51
CA SER A 224 6.28 -3.00 12.83
C SER A 224 7.47 -3.94 13.05
N ASP A 225 7.68 -4.41 14.29
CA ASP A 225 8.73 -5.40 14.60
C ASP A 225 8.48 -6.74 13.89
N TYR A 226 7.24 -7.23 13.91
CA TYR A 226 6.88 -8.47 13.23
C TYR A 226 7.14 -8.38 11.73
N VAL A 227 6.68 -7.30 11.08
CA VAL A 227 6.86 -7.09 9.63
C VAL A 227 8.35 -7.02 9.28
N ASP A 228 9.18 -6.31 10.06
CA ASP A 228 10.63 -6.25 9.80
C ASP A 228 11.28 -7.63 9.84
N ARG A 229 11.05 -8.36 10.93
CA ARG A 229 11.62 -9.69 11.11
C ARG A 229 11.15 -10.68 10.06
N GLU A 230 9.87 -10.64 9.72
CA GLU A 230 9.26 -11.62 8.85
C GLU A 230 9.61 -11.40 7.38
N VAL A 231 9.67 -10.15 6.92
CA VAL A 231 10.15 -9.82 5.56
C VAL A 231 11.61 -10.26 5.38
N ARG A 232 12.47 -9.98 6.37
CA ARG A 232 13.87 -10.44 6.35
C ARG A 232 13.98 -11.95 6.30
N ARG A 233 13.18 -12.65 7.11
CA ARG A 233 13.13 -14.12 7.15
C ARG A 233 12.69 -14.71 5.81
N LEU A 234 11.59 -14.21 5.24
CA LEU A 234 11.01 -14.71 3.99
C LEU A 234 11.90 -14.45 2.78
N THR A 235 12.59 -13.32 2.76
CA THR A 235 13.45 -12.93 1.62
C THR A 235 14.90 -13.36 1.78
N GLY A 236 15.28 -13.90 2.95
CA GLY A 236 16.66 -14.24 3.28
C GLY A 236 17.56 -13.00 3.30
N GLU A 237 17.11 -11.94 3.99
CA GLU A 237 17.76 -10.62 4.10
C GLU A 237 17.91 -9.85 2.77
N ARG A 238 17.27 -10.30 1.68
CA ARG A 238 17.32 -9.60 0.38
C ARG A 238 16.43 -8.36 0.33
N GLN A 239 15.40 -8.32 1.16
CA GLN A 239 14.51 -7.18 1.33
C GLN A 239 14.62 -6.69 2.77
N GLN A 240 14.76 -5.38 2.93
CA GLN A 240 14.82 -4.73 4.24
C GLN A 240 13.69 -3.71 4.28
N PRO A 241 12.62 -3.93 5.05
CA PRO A 241 11.57 -2.95 5.13
C PRO A 241 12.07 -1.70 5.85
N PHE A 242 11.46 -0.58 5.50
CA PHE A 242 11.64 0.70 6.16
C PHE A 242 10.41 0.96 7.02
N TYR A 243 10.60 1.46 8.24
CA TYR A 243 9.49 1.98 9.01
C TYR A 243 9.86 3.28 9.70
N HIS A 244 8.94 4.23 9.65
CA HIS A 244 8.99 5.47 10.41
C HIS A 244 7.84 5.46 11.41
N LEU A 245 8.20 5.52 12.70
CA LEU A 245 7.25 5.67 13.79
C LEU A 245 7.59 6.99 14.46
N PRO A 246 6.77 8.05 14.27
CA PRO A 246 6.93 9.27 15.04
C PRO A 246 6.74 8.95 16.53
N ARG A 247 6.94 9.91 17.44
CA ARG A 247 6.54 9.74 18.85
C ARG A 247 5.01 9.61 18.94
N THR A 248 4.51 8.44 18.60
CA THR A 248 3.12 8.03 18.61
C THR A 248 2.89 7.12 19.80
N GLU A 249 1.67 7.13 20.30
CA GLU A 249 1.23 6.12 21.26
C GLU A 249 1.28 4.74 20.61
N ASN A 250 1.60 3.71 21.39
CA ASN A 250 1.56 2.33 20.91
C ASN A 250 0.11 1.81 20.87
N PHE A 251 -0.69 2.31 19.93
CA PHE A 251 -2.12 2.02 19.83
C PHE A 251 -2.41 0.64 19.21
N LEU A 252 -3.61 0.12 19.49
CA LEU A 252 -4.12 -1.11 18.89
C LEU A 252 -4.46 -0.87 17.42
N VAL A 253 -3.95 -1.73 16.55
CA VAL A 253 -4.24 -1.75 15.11
C VAL A 253 -5.14 -2.92 14.73
N ALA A 254 -5.16 -3.99 15.54
CA ALA A 254 -6.08 -5.10 15.35
C ALA A 254 -6.41 -5.78 16.68
N ARG A 255 -7.62 -6.34 16.78
CA ARG A 255 -8.02 -7.18 17.91
C ARG A 255 -7.35 -8.55 17.86
N ARG A 256 -7.37 -9.25 19.00
CA ARG A 256 -7.00 -10.67 19.12
C ARG A 256 -7.83 -11.59 18.20
#